data_AF-M5JK60-F1
#
_entry.id   AF-M5JK60-F1
#
_cell.length_a   1.000
_cell.length_b   1.000
_cell.length_c   1.000
_cell.angle_alpha   90.00
_cell.angle_beta   90.00
_cell.angle_gamma   90.00
#
_symmetry.space_group_name_H-M   'P 1'
#
loop_
_entity.id
_entity.type
_entity.pdbx_description
1 polymer ?
#
loop_
_entity_poly.entity_id
_entity_poly.type
_entity_poly.pdbx_seq_one_letter_code
_entity_poly.pdbx_strand_id
1 'polypeptide(L)'
;MTETKPRVRVNTAGVITDGFANFVAGLGGGNAKTSAHTYVIDHDQMTLENAYRVSTWFGKIVDIPADDATREWRTWKAEKDDIERIEAEEKRLQVRQQVRQALIWARLYGGAVIIPLGLPGALNQPLSIDRIAKGSIKALTVLSRHEITAQDIITDPLDPMYGSPAKYVINSANGQQVELHPSRVIRVNGRTVNNRRLGANGWGDSIWMHISDAVMAADSAASVIDALLQEAKIDVVRIKNMMTMMANADMEATMIKRWQMVAVLKSISNVLMLDGDDEWDQKQITWTGLPDVTNTLLNVMAGAADIPLTRLTGKQEAGLSGKDEGSLRNYYDSVKAKQELIISPMLAPLDAMLIRSALGKSDDGIWASWVPLFQLSEKEKAEIDKMEAETVDIYARTGLVPTDALAEATQNRMIESGRWPGLDEALEESDEDIDGTVNPDELEAGEAVEVPKNQQTAADATPKTLYVRRDVLNADEIIAWAKGQGFNTTLPANDMHVTIAFSRTSVDWMKVGQPWSDKVEIAAGGPRMLEAFGDAGQAKVLLFASSELSWRHQEIRNAGASWDHDEYQPHITISYAEDAPNLDTIEPYRGTIVLGPEIFEQINEKWMEGITEDSNGAGK
;
A
#
# COMPACT_ATOMS: atom_id res chain seq x y z
N MET A 1 63.34 -63.06 -2.74
CA MET A 1 63.34 -62.72 -1.31
C MET A 1 62.52 -61.46 -1.16
N THR A 2 61.29 -61.56 -0.69
CA THR A 2 60.38 -60.44 -0.48
C THR A 2 59.80 -60.59 0.92
N GLU A 3 60.34 -59.79 1.84
CA GLU A 3 60.05 -59.83 3.27
C GLU A 3 58.64 -59.29 3.59
N THR A 4 57.91 -60.10 4.34
CA THR A 4 56.69 -59.77 5.08
C THR A 4 56.94 -58.77 6.21
N LYS A 5 56.13 -57.70 6.30
CA LYS A 5 56.04 -56.81 7.49
C LYS A 5 54.73 -57.04 8.27
N PRO A 6 54.73 -56.87 9.61
CA PRO A 6 53.68 -57.34 10.49
C PRO A 6 52.50 -56.36 10.62
N ARG A 7 51.31 -56.90 10.89
CA ARG A 7 50.07 -56.17 11.19
C ARG A 7 50.03 -55.73 12.65
N VAL A 8 49.81 -54.44 12.90
CA VAL A 8 49.50 -53.90 14.23
C VAL A 8 47.98 -53.85 14.41
N ARG A 9 47.47 -54.46 15.48
CA ARG A 9 46.09 -54.29 15.96
C ARG A 9 46.04 -53.03 16.84
N VAL A 10 45.10 -52.14 16.56
CA VAL A 10 44.72 -51.07 17.49
C VAL A 10 43.31 -51.39 17.97
N ASN A 11 43.16 -51.61 19.28
CA ASN A 11 41.86 -51.70 19.93
C ASN A 11 41.71 -50.51 20.88
N THR A 12 40.67 -49.73 20.58
CA THR A 12 39.91 -48.72 21.30
C THR A 12 40.23 -48.46 22.77
N ALA A 13 40.56 -47.19 23.09
CA ALA A 13 40.09 -46.50 24.30
C ALA A 13 40.34 -44.98 24.18
N GLY A 14 39.31 -44.17 24.41
CA GLY A 14 39.45 -42.73 24.67
C GLY A 14 38.86 -41.79 23.62
N VAL A 15 37.53 -41.84 23.42
CA VAL A 15 36.78 -40.78 22.75
C VAL A 15 36.71 -39.57 23.69
N ILE A 16 37.53 -38.55 23.43
CA ILE A 16 37.30 -37.17 23.88
C ILE A 16 37.73 -36.26 22.73
N THR A 17 36.91 -36.19 21.68
CA THR A 17 36.94 -35.13 20.66
C THR A 17 35.80 -35.38 19.68
N ASP A 18 34.55 -35.02 20.01
CA ASP A 18 33.59 -34.74 18.92
C ASP A 18 32.36 -33.89 19.29
N GLY A 19 32.56 -32.89 20.16
CA GLY A 19 31.61 -31.77 20.29
C GLY A 19 31.94 -30.63 19.32
N PHE A 20 33.24 -30.39 19.12
CA PHE A 20 33.73 -29.30 18.28
C PHE A 20 33.88 -29.69 16.80
N ALA A 21 34.12 -30.97 16.50
CA ALA A 21 34.20 -31.44 15.12
C ALA A 21 32.80 -31.55 14.47
N ASN A 22 31.74 -31.87 15.23
CA ASN A 22 30.36 -31.71 14.75
C ASN A 22 29.94 -30.24 14.53
N PHE A 23 30.47 -29.29 15.31
CA PHE A 23 30.21 -27.85 15.09
C PHE A 23 30.95 -27.32 13.85
N VAL A 24 32.17 -27.78 13.60
CA VAL A 24 32.97 -27.42 12.41
C VAL A 24 32.52 -28.19 11.15
N ALA A 25 32.00 -29.41 11.29
CA ALA A 25 31.38 -30.17 10.20
C ALA A 25 30.02 -29.57 9.78
N GLY A 26 29.29 -28.93 10.70
CA GLY A 26 28.07 -28.17 10.39
C GLY A 26 28.31 -26.92 9.53
N LEU A 27 29.56 -26.44 9.43
CA LEU A 27 29.97 -25.34 8.55
C LEU A 27 30.58 -25.82 7.21
N GLY A 28 30.78 -27.13 7.02
CA GLY A 28 31.43 -27.73 5.85
C GLY A 28 30.63 -28.83 5.13
N GLY A 29 29.43 -29.15 5.61
CA GLY A 29 28.55 -30.16 5.04
C GLY A 29 27.79 -29.65 3.81
N GLY A 30 28.43 -29.72 2.65
CA GLY A 30 27.82 -29.45 1.35
C GLY A 30 28.09 -28.04 0.86
N ASN A 31 28.86 -27.93 -0.23
CA ASN A 31 29.04 -26.68 -0.96
C ASN A 31 27.69 -26.22 -1.56
N ALA A 32 26.85 -25.57 -0.76
CA ALA A 32 25.66 -24.85 -1.20
C ALA A 32 25.99 -23.45 -1.78
N LYS A 33 27.23 -23.24 -2.25
CA LYS A 33 27.64 -21.99 -2.92
C LYS A 33 27.70 -22.10 -4.44
N THR A 34 27.52 -23.31 -5.00
CA THR A 34 27.35 -23.55 -6.45
C THR A 34 26.63 -24.88 -6.70
N SER A 35 25.61 -25.22 -5.89
CA SER A 35 24.69 -26.30 -6.27
C SER A 35 24.06 -25.91 -7.60
N ALA A 36 24.20 -26.78 -8.61
CA ALA A 36 23.53 -26.60 -9.88
C ALA A 36 22.05 -26.29 -9.61
N HIS A 37 21.57 -25.13 -10.06
CA HIS A 37 20.17 -24.73 -9.95
C HIS A 37 19.33 -25.74 -10.72
N THR A 38 18.88 -26.76 -10.02
CA THR A 38 17.95 -27.76 -10.55
C THR A 38 16.59 -27.38 -10.00
N TYR A 39 15.66 -27.07 -10.91
CA TYR A 39 14.29 -26.80 -10.55
C TYR A 39 13.63 -28.15 -10.25
N VAL A 40 13.41 -28.44 -8.96
CA VAL A 40 12.76 -29.66 -8.50
C VAL A 40 11.38 -29.33 -7.97
N ILE A 41 10.40 -30.16 -8.30
CA ILE A 41 9.06 -30.12 -7.73
C ILE A 41 9.10 -31.01 -6.48
N ASP A 42 9.26 -30.42 -5.29
CA ASP A 42 9.30 -31.20 -4.05
C ASP A 42 8.72 -30.43 -2.87
N HIS A 43 7.41 -30.53 -2.65
CA HIS A 43 6.78 -30.16 -1.39
C HIS A 43 5.60 -31.07 -1.09
N ASP A 44 5.58 -31.62 0.13
CA ASP A 44 4.43 -32.38 0.64
C ASP A 44 3.34 -31.44 1.18
N GLN A 45 2.12 -31.95 1.29
CA GLN A 45 0.97 -31.18 1.77
C GLN A 45 1.20 -30.64 3.19
N MET A 46 1.87 -31.40 4.05
CA MET A 46 2.13 -31.00 5.43
C MET A 46 3.05 -29.78 5.50
N THR A 47 4.13 -29.73 4.71
CA THR A 47 5.02 -28.56 4.67
C THR A 47 4.27 -27.33 4.17
N LEU A 48 3.43 -27.48 3.14
CA LEU A 48 2.62 -26.40 2.61
C LEU A 48 1.65 -25.81 3.66
N GLU A 49 0.94 -26.67 4.39
CA GLU A 49 0.02 -26.23 5.44
C GLU A 49 0.75 -25.57 6.61
N ASN A 50 1.91 -26.11 7.01
CA ASN A 50 2.73 -25.51 8.06
C ASN A 50 3.29 -24.15 7.62
N ALA A 51 3.77 -24.05 6.38
CA ALA A 51 4.23 -22.77 5.83
C ALA A 51 3.09 -21.74 5.87
N TYR A 52 1.88 -22.11 5.48
CA TYR A 52 0.74 -21.17 5.46
C TYR A 52 0.36 -20.68 6.86
N ARG A 53 0.55 -21.52 7.88
CA ARG A 53 0.22 -21.20 9.28
C ARG A 53 1.33 -20.46 10.03
N VAL A 54 2.59 -20.72 9.71
CA VAL A 54 3.75 -20.29 10.51
C VAL A 54 4.58 -19.20 9.84
N SER A 55 4.67 -19.18 8.50
CA SER A 55 5.42 -18.15 7.78
C SER A 55 4.80 -16.77 8.01
N THR A 56 5.65 -15.77 8.19
CA THR A 56 5.21 -14.38 8.36
C THR A 56 4.56 -13.84 7.09
N TRP A 57 5.05 -14.29 5.93
CA TRP A 57 4.70 -13.72 4.63
C TRP A 57 3.76 -14.60 3.83
N PHE A 58 3.90 -15.93 3.90
CA PHE A 58 3.21 -16.81 2.96
C PHE A 58 1.68 -16.71 3.05
N GLY A 59 1.13 -16.67 4.26
CA GLY A 59 -0.32 -16.49 4.46
C GLY A 59 -0.86 -15.24 3.77
N LYS A 60 -0.14 -14.11 3.91
CA LYS A 60 -0.48 -12.84 3.24
C LYS A 60 -0.42 -12.95 1.72
N ILE A 61 0.60 -13.61 1.17
CA ILE A 61 0.78 -13.77 -0.28
C ILE A 61 -0.33 -14.61 -0.91
N VAL A 62 -0.89 -15.55 -0.14
CA VAL A 62 -2.03 -16.36 -0.55
C VAL A 62 -3.33 -15.56 -0.44
N ASP A 63 -3.55 -14.88 0.68
CA ASP A 63 -4.86 -14.27 1.00
C ASP A 63 -5.09 -12.94 0.27
N ILE A 64 -4.08 -12.05 0.21
CA ILE A 64 -4.25 -10.68 -0.32
C ILE A 64 -4.86 -10.64 -1.73
N PRO A 65 -4.38 -11.42 -2.72
CA PRO A 65 -4.97 -11.37 -4.06
C PRO A 65 -6.42 -11.85 -4.11
N ALA A 66 -6.80 -12.80 -3.26
CA ALA A 66 -8.18 -13.28 -3.17
C ALA A 66 -9.08 -12.26 -2.45
N ASP A 67 -8.56 -11.61 -1.41
CA ASP A 67 -9.23 -10.54 -0.68
C ASP A 67 -9.49 -9.34 -1.59
N ASP A 68 -8.46 -8.88 -2.30
CA ASP A 68 -8.56 -7.74 -3.19
C ASP A 68 -9.48 -8.05 -4.38
N ALA A 69 -9.37 -9.23 -5.00
CA ALA A 69 -10.27 -9.63 -6.08
C ALA A 69 -11.74 -9.75 -5.66
N THR A 70 -12.01 -9.91 -4.37
CA THR A 70 -13.37 -10.04 -3.83
C THR A 70 -13.79 -8.84 -2.96
N ARG A 71 -13.04 -7.73 -2.96
CA ARG A 71 -13.28 -6.59 -2.03
C ARG A 71 -14.42 -5.66 -2.45
N GLU A 72 -14.45 -5.20 -3.69
CA GLU A 72 -15.58 -4.39 -4.18
C GLU A 72 -16.70 -5.26 -4.73
N TRP A 73 -16.35 -6.47 -5.18
CA TRP A 73 -17.25 -7.43 -5.82
C TRP A 73 -17.82 -6.90 -7.14
N ARG A 74 -18.88 -7.52 -7.63
CA ARG A 74 -19.52 -7.20 -8.92
C ARG A 74 -20.92 -6.65 -8.71
N THR A 75 -21.40 -5.91 -9.69
CA THR A 75 -22.76 -5.37 -9.79
C THR A 75 -23.49 -6.00 -10.97
N TRP A 76 -24.78 -6.28 -10.79
CA TRP A 76 -25.61 -6.85 -11.84
C TRP A 76 -26.22 -5.76 -12.73
N LYS A 77 -26.37 -6.07 -14.02
CA LYS A 77 -27.07 -5.25 -15.00
C LYS A 77 -28.31 -6.01 -15.45
N ALA A 78 -29.46 -5.59 -14.95
CA ALA A 78 -30.80 -6.15 -15.19
C ALA A 78 -31.87 -5.11 -14.77
N GLU A 79 -33.15 -5.46 -14.88
CA GLU A 79 -34.23 -4.67 -14.26
C GLU A 79 -34.07 -4.60 -12.73
N LYS A 80 -34.47 -3.49 -12.12
CA LYS A 80 -34.28 -3.20 -10.68
C LYS A 80 -34.76 -4.32 -9.74
N ASP A 81 -35.97 -4.83 -9.95
CA ASP A 81 -36.54 -5.93 -9.13
C ASP A 81 -35.76 -7.26 -9.31
N ASP A 82 -35.21 -7.50 -10.52
CA ASP A 82 -34.39 -8.68 -10.79
C ASP A 82 -33.00 -8.55 -10.13
N ILE A 83 -32.37 -7.36 -10.16
CA ILE A 83 -31.12 -7.06 -9.44
C ILE A 83 -31.28 -7.33 -7.95
N GLU A 84 -32.30 -6.74 -7.30
CA GLU A 84 -32.52 -6.88 -5.86
C GLU A 84 -32.68 -8.34 -5.43
N ARG A 85 -33.37 -9.15 -6.26
CA ARG A 85 -33.55 -10.59 -6.00
C ARG A 85 -32.27 -11.38 -6.16
N ILE A 86 -31.48 -11.10 -7.19
CA ILE A 86 -30.21 -11.78 -7.41
C ILE A 86 -29.23 -11.45 -6.29
N GLU A 87 -29.09 -10.17 -5.93
CA GLU A 87 -28.20 -9.74 -4.84
C GLU A 87 -28.63 -10.29 -3.47
N ALA A 88 -29.94 -10.37 -3.21
CA ALA A 88 -30.46 -10.99 -2.00
C ALA A 88 -30.11 -12.49 -1.92
N GLU A 89 -30.23 -13.22 -3.03
CA GLU A 89 -29.86 -14.63 -3.11
C GLU A 89 -28.34 -14.83 -3.00
N GLU A 90 -27.56 -13.94 -3.61
CA GLU A 90 -26.09 -13.92 -3.54
C GLU A 90 -25.60 -13.72 -2.10
N LYS A 91 -26.22 -12.79 -1.37
CA LYS A 91 -25.97 -12.52 0.05
C LYS A 91 -26.39 -13.70 0.92
N ARG A 92 -27.55 -14.31 0.67
CA ARG A 92 -28.04 -15.48 1.41
C ARG A 92 -27.11 -16.68 1.28
N LEU A 93 -26.59 -16.91 0.07
CA LEU A 93 -25.67 -18.02 -0.24
C LEU A 93 -24.21 -17.71 0.11
N GLN A 94 -23.91 -16.47 0.51
CA GLN A 94 -22.56 -15.99 0.80
C GLN A 94 -21.60 -16.23 -0.37
N VAL A 95 -22.07 -16.04 -1.61
CA VAL A 95 -21.31 -16.39 -2.83
C VAL A 95 -19.93 -15.74 -2.80
N ARG A 96 -19.87 -14.45 -2.45
CA ARG A 96 -18.64 -13.69 -2.32
C ARG A 96 -17.63 -14.34 -1.36
N GLN A 97 -18.07 -14.78 -0.19
CA GLN A 97 -17.21 -15.43 0.80
C GLN A 97 -16.75 -16.82 0.32
N GLN A 98 -17.62 -17.57 -0.35
CA GLN A 98 -17.30 -18.90 -0.86
C GLN A 98 -16.33 -18.82 -2.04
N VAL A 99 -16.49 -17.85 -2.93
CA VAL A 99 -15.54 -17.57 -4.02
C VAL A 99 -14.19 -17.14 -3.47
N ARG A 100 -14.16 -16.22 -2.49
CA ARG A 100 -12.93 -15.85 -1.78
C ARG A 100 -12.21 -17.07 -1.21
N GLN A 101 -12.94 -17.95 -0.51
CA GLN A 101 -12.35 -19.15 0.07
C GLN A 101 -11.81 -20.11 -1.00
N ALA A 102 -12.54 -20.28 -2.10
CA ALA A 102 -12.11 -21.12 -3.21
C ALA A 102 -10.85 -20.57 -3.90
N LEU A 103 -10.73 -19.25 -4.06
CA LEU A 103 -9.53 -18.60 -4.60
C LEU A 103 -8.32 -18.78 -3.68
N ILE A 104 -8.50 -18.64 -2.36
CA ILE A 104 -7.45 -18.91 -1.36
C ILE A 104 -6.96 -20.36 -1.48
N TRP A 105 -7.88 -21.34 -1.49
CA TRP A 105 -7.51 -22.75 -1.59
C TRP A 105 -6.94 -23.13 -2.94
N ALA A 106 -7.41 -22.53 -4.03
CA ALA A 106 -6.83 -22.73 -5.35
C ALA A 106 -5.39 -22.22 -5.40
N ARG A 107 -5.10 -21.08 -4.78
CA ARG A 107 -3.74 -20.53 -4.70
C ARG A 107 -2.84 -21.32 -3.73
N LEU A 108 -3.39 -21.75 -2.60
CA LEU A 108 -2.68 -22.54 -1.57
C LEU A 108 -2.40 -23.96 -2.04
N TYR A 109 -3.40 -24.74 -2.45
CA TYR A 109 -3.27 -26.16 -2.77
C TYR A 109 -3.09 -26.43 -4.28
N GLY A 110 -3.29 -25.43 -5.14
CA GLY A 110 -3.29 -25.60 -6.60
C GLY A 110 -4.66 -25.94 -7.19
N GLY A 111 -5.68 -26.11 -6.35
CA GLY A 111 -7.04 -26.38 -6.81
C GLY A 111 -8.08 -26.42 -5.70
N ALA A 112 -9.28 -25.96 -6.02
CA ALA A 112 -10.47 -26.03 -5.20
C ALA A 112 -11.72 -26.19 -6.09
N VAL A 113 -12.85 -26.48 -5.47
CA VAL A 113 -14.15 -26.53 -6.13
C VAL A 113 -15.21 -25.82 -5.29
N ILE A 114 -16.23 -25.28 -5.96
CA ILE A 114 -17.46 -24.81 -5.34
C ILE A 114 -18.60 -25.73 -5.81
N ILE A 115 -19.36 -26.27 -4.87
CA ILE A 115 -20.44 -27.22 -5.13
C ILE A 115 -21.76 -26.59 -4.68
N PRO A 116 -22.64 -26.23 -5.62
CA PRO A 116 -24.00 -25.82 -5.30
C PRO A 116 -24.86 -27.03 -4.88
N LEU A 117 -25.37 -26.99 -3.65
CA LEU A 117 -26.21 -28.05 -3.08
C LEU A 117 -27.69 -27.75 -3.30
N GLY A 118 -28.50 -28.81 -3.48
CA GLY A 118 -29.96 -28.70 -3.66
C GLY A 118 -30.44 -28.58 -5.11
N LEU A 119 -29.53 -28.67 -6.07
CA LEU A 119 -29.88 -28.70 -7.50
C LEU A 119 -30.70 -29.94 -7.87
N PRO A 120 -31.63 -29.83 -8.85
CA PRO A 120 -32.51 -30.93 -9.23
C PRO A 120 -31.77 -32.09 -9.91
N GLY A 121 -32.34 -33.31 -9.82
CA GLY A 121 -31.82 -34.52 -10.46
C GLY A 121 -30.71 -35.24 -9.68
N ALA A 122 -30.21 -36.34 -10.24
CA ALA A 122 -29.13 -37.12 -9.63
C ALA A 122 -27.77 -36.40 -9.76
N LEU A 123 -26.92 -36.54 -8.74
CA LEU A 123 -25.62 -35.86 -8.64
C LEU A 123 -24.60 -36.28 -9.70
N ASN A 124 -24.65 -37.54 -10.14
CA ASN A 124 -23.77 -38.11 -11.15
C ASN A 124 -24.25 -37.87 -12.60
N GLN A 125 -25.35 -37.17 -12.80
CA GLN A 125 -25.90 -36.85 -14.13
C GLN A 125 -25.69 -35.38 -14.48
N PRO A 126 -25.58 -35.06 -15.80
CA PRO A 126 -25.57 -33.69 -16.29
C PRO A 126 -26.70 -32.85 -15.70
N LEU A 127 -26.36 -31.64 -15.28
CA LEU A 127 -27.33 -30.69 -14.77
C LEU A 127 -28.08 -30.07 -15.95
N SER A 128 -29.39 -30.25 -15.99
CA SER A 128 -30.25 -29.44 -16.86
C SER A 128 -30.53 -28.11 -16.18
N ILE A 129 -29.84 -27.05 -16.63
CA ILE A 129 -30.03 -25.68 -16.12
C ILE A 129 -31.51 -25.27 -16.21
N ASP A 130 -32.21 -25.75 -17.24
CA ASP A 130 -33.65 -25.52 -17.46
C ASP A 130 -34.59 -25.95 -16.34
N ARG A 131 -34.16 -26.91 -15.51
CA ARG A 131 -34.99 -27.48 -14.45
C ARG A 131 -34.79 -26.83 -13.09
N ILE A 132 -33.88 -25.86 -12.98
CA ILE A 132 -33.60 -25.15 -11.74
C ILE A 132 -34.80 -24.23 -11.43
N ALA A 133 -35.54 -24.57 -10.39
CA ALA A 133 -36.65 -23.77 -9.87
C ALA A 133 -36.15 -22.68 -8.92
N LYS A 134 -36.99 -21.69 -8.64
CA LYS A 134 -36.72 -20.65 -7.65
C LYS A 134 -36.37 -21.25 -6.28
N GLY A 135 -35.26 -20.81 -5.68
CA GLY A 135 -34.75 -21.28 -4.39
C GLY A 135 -34.18 -22.71 -4.40
N SER A 136 -33.75 -23.22 -5.56
CA SER A 136 -33.16 -24.57 -5.67
C SER A 136 -31.82 -24.68 -4.95
N ILE A 137 -30.95 -23.66 -5.05
CA ILE A 137 -29.65 -23.71 -4.38
C ILE A 137 -29.86 -23.50 -2.89
N LYS A 138 -29.54 -24.50 -2.07
CA LYS A 138 -29.69 -24.44 -0.62
C LYS A 138 -28.46 -23.86 0.05
N ALA A 139 -27.29 -24.29 -0.38
CA ALA A 139 -26.00 -23.85 0.13
C ALA A 139 -24.91 -24.01 -0.94
N LEU A 140 -23.80 -23.32 -0.74
CA LEU A 140 -22.56 -23.53 -1.49
C LEU A 140 -21.55 -24.17 -0.54
N THR A 141 -20.88 -25.21 -1.01
CA THR A 141 -19.78 -25.85 -0.26
C THR A 141 -18.51 -25.75 -1.08
N VAL A 142 -17.48 -25.16 -0.49
CA VAL A 142 -16.14 -25.15 -1.08
C VAL A 142 -15.41 -26.38 -0.57
N LEU A 143 -14.69 -27.07 -1.44
CA LEU A 143 -13.76 -28.15 -1.07
C LEU A 143 -12.40 -27.91 -1.73
N SER A 144 -11.32 -28.22 -1.03
CA SER A 144 -9.97 -28.25 -1.60
C SER A 144 -9.80 -29.47 -2.51
N ARG A 145 -8.78 -29.45 -3.38
CA ARG A 145 -8.39 -30.61 -4.19
C ARG A 145 -8.05 -31.89 -3.38
N HIS A 146 -7.85 -31.78 -2.07
CA HIS A 146 -7.51 -32.89 -1.18
C HIS A 146 -8.75 -33.56 -0.60
N GLU A 147 -9.89 -32.85 -0.58
CA GLU A 147 -11.18 -33.35 -0.09
C GLU A 147 -12.04 -33.95 -1.23
N ILE A 148 -11.63 -33.75 -2.48
CA ILE A 148 -12.33 -34.24 -3.67
C ILE A 148 -11.36 -34.90 -4.65
N THR A 149 -11.76 -36.03 -5.22
CA THR A 149 -10.98 -36.75 -6.24
C THR A 149 -11.52 -36.46 -7.63
N ALA A 150 -10.70 -35.87 -8.49
CA ALA A 150 -10.97 -35.71 -9.92
C ALA A 150 -10.58 -36.99 -10.67
N GLN A 151 -11.48 -37.55 -11.49
CA GLN A 151 -11.25 -38.79 -12.23
C GLN A 151 -11.57 -38.62 -13.72
N ASP A 152 -10.98 -39.52 -14.53
CA ASP A 152 -11.22 -39.67 -15.96
C ASP A 152 -11.06 -38.34 -16.73
N ILE A 153 -9.83 -37.84 -16.81
CA ILE A 153 -9.52 -36.62 -17.58
C ILE A 153 -9.90 -36.83 -19.05
N ILE A 154 -10.65 -35.87 -19.59
CA ILE A 154 -11.06 -35.87 -21.00
C ILE A 154 -9.83 -35.59 -21.86
N THR A 155 -9.49 -36.56 -22.71
CA THR A 155 -8.28 -36.54 -23.55
C THR A 155 -8.58 -36.39 -25.05
N ASP A 156 -9.84 -36.28 -25.43
CA ASP A 156 -10.23 -35.97 -26.80
C ASP A 156 -10.10 -34.46 -27.07
N PRO A 157 -9.17 -34.01 -27.94
CA PRO A 157 -8.97 -32.59 -28.23
C PRO A 157 -10.17 -31.92 -28.93
N LEU A 158 -11.14 -32.68 -29.43
CA LEU A 158 -12.36 -32.14 -30.03
C LEU A 158 -13.48 -31.92 -29.00
N ASP A 159 -13.31 -32.39 -27.77
CA ASP A 159 -14.27 -32.17 -26.68
C ASP A 159 -14.08 -30.75 -26.10
N PRO A 160 -15.15 -29.93 -25.98
CA PRO A 160 -15.07 -28.61 -25.34
C PRO A 160 -14.51 -28.63 -23.91
N MET A 161 -14.64 -29.75 -23.20
CA MET A 161 -14.15 -29.97 -21.85
C MET A 161 -12.76 -30.63 -21.82
N TYR A 162 -12.01 -30.60 -22.93
CA TYR A 162 -10.66 -31.15 -23.02
C TYR A 162 -9.76 -30.73 -21.84
N GLY A 163 -9.10 -31.71 -21.23
CA GLY A 163 -8.22 -31.49 -20.07
C GLY A 163 -8.96 -31.31 -18.73
N SER A 164 -10.29 -31.38 -18.73
CA SER A 164 -11.10 -31.37 -17.51
C SER A 164 -11.48 -32.79 -17.06
N PRO A 165 -11.72 -33.02 -15.75
CA PRO A 165 -12.22 -34.31 -15.24
C PRO A 165 -13.64 -34.60 -15.73
N ALA A 166 -13.92 -35.85 -16.11
CA ALA A 166 -15.26 -36.30 -16.48
C ALA A 166 -16.17 -36.59 -15.28
N LYS A 167 -15.59 -36.78 -14.08
CA LYS A 167 -16.35 -36.92 -12.82
C LYS A 167 -15.53 -36.51 -11.60
N TYR A 168 -16.24 -36.17 -10.54
CA TYR A 168 -15.67 -35.88 -9.23
C TYR A 168 -16.24 -36.81 -8.18
N VAL A 169 -15.42 -37.19 -7.22
CA VAL A 169 -15.78 -38.13 -6.15
C VAL A 169 -15.43 -37.53 -4.80
N ILE A 170 -16.41 -37.52 -3.89
CA ILE A 170 -16.22 -37.16 -2.49
C ILE A 170 -16.40 -38.42 -1.64
N ASN A 171 -15.41 -38.70 -0.79
CA ASN A 171 -15.51 -39.77 0.19
C ASN A 171 -16.03 -39.18 1.51
N SER A 172 -17.27 -39.48 1.85
CA SER A 172 -17.85 -39.07 3.14
C SER A 172 -17.18 -39.83 4.28
N ALA A 173 -17.12 -39.21 5.46
CA ALA A 173 -16.60 -39.83 6.69
C ALA A 173 -17.30 -41.16 7.05
N ASN A 174 -18.54 -41.35 6.59
CA ASN A 174 -19.31 -42.57 6.80
C ASN A 174 -19.02 -43.67 5.75
N GLY A 175 -18.00 -43.50 4.90
CA GLY A 175 -17.63 -44.45 3.84
C GLY A 175 -18.55 -44.42 2.61
N GLN A 176 -19.53 -43.52 2.56
CA GLN A 176 -20.34 -43.30 1.35
C GLN A 176 -19.58 -42.47 0.34
N GLN A 177 -19.48 -42.99 -0.88
CA GLN A 177 -18.89 -42.30 -2.02
C GLN A 177 -19.99 -41.51 -2.75
N VAL A 178 -19.83 -40.19 -2.84
CA VAL A 178 -20.73 -39.32 -3.59
C VAL A 178 -20.05 -38.96 -4.90
N GLU A 179 -20.66 -39.37 -6.01
CA GLU A 179 -20.19 -39.04 -7.35
C GLU A 179 -20.94 -37.81 -7.90
N LEU A 180 -20.18 -36.88 -8.47
CA LEU A 180 -20.64 -35.60 -8.99
C LEU A 180 -20.24 -35.46 -10.46
N HIS A 181 -21.21 -35.09 -11.28
CA HIS A 181 -20.97 -34.71 -12.67
C HIS A 181 -20.28 -33.33 -12.75
N PRO A 182 -19.36 -33.09 -13.70
CA PRO A 182 -18.61 -31.84 -13.82
C PRO A 182 -19.48 -30.59 -13.93
N SER A 183 -20.65 -30.69 -14.56
CA SER A 183 -21.61 -29.57 -14.68
C SER A 183 -22.21 -29.10 -13.34
N ARG A 184 -21.99 -29.82 -12.25
CA ARG A 184 -22.47 -29.48 -10.89
C ARG A 184 -21.34 -28.99 -9.98
N VAL A 185 -20.14 -28.83 -10.54
CA VAL A 185 -18.93 -28.49 -9.80
C VAL A 185 -18.28 -27.31 -10.51
N ILE A 186 -18.15 -26.20 -9.79
CA ILE A 186 -17.42 -25.03 -10.27
C ILE A 186 -15.96 -25.22 -9.89
N ARG A 187 -15.13 -25.42 -10.90
CA ARG A 187 -13.72 -25.74 -10.70
C ARG A 187 -12.88 -24.48 -10.62
N VAL A 188 -12.16 -24.31 -9.53
CA VAL A 188 -11.22 -23.19 -9.31
C VAL A 188 -9.81 -23.74 -9.31
N ASN A 189 -9.08 -23.56 -10.41
CA ASN A 189 -7.70 -24.02 -10.52
C ASN A 189 -6.72 -22.97 -10.00
N GLY A 190 -5.63 -23.44 -9.39
CA GLY A 190 -4.46 -22.63 -9.09
C GLY A 190 -3.64 -22.30 -10.33
N ARG A 191 -2.32 -22.21 -10.18
CA ARG A 191 -1.43 -21.89 -11.31
C ARG A 191 -1.53 -22.98 -12.37
N THR A 192 -1.91 -22.59 -13.59
CA THR A 192 -2.05 -23.54 -14.70
C THR A 192 -0.68 -24.03 -15.13
N VAL A 193 -0.54 -25.35 -15.26
CA VAL A 193 0.66 -25.99 -15.77
C VAL A 193 0.32 -26.85 -16.97
N ASN A 194 1.06 -26.67 -18.06
CA ASN A 194 0.90 -27.48 -19.28
C ASN A 194 1.65 -28.81 -19.15
N ASN A 195 1.43 -29.52 -18.05
CA ASN A 195 2.17 -30.72 -17.75
C ASN A 195 1.34 -31.97 -17.99
N ARG A 196 1.11 -32.31 -19.26
CA ARG A 196 0.46 -33.57 -19.69
C ARG A 196 1.15 -34.83 -19.13
N ARG A 197 2.40 -34.74 -18.64
CA ARG A 197 3.17 -35.89 -18.15
C ARG A 197 3.16 -36.07 -16.62
N LEU A 198 2.88 -35.02 -15.83
CA LEU A 198 2.93 -35.07 -14.35
C LEU A 198 1.63 -34.65 -13.65
N GLY A 199 0.71 -33.97 -14.35
CA GLY A 199 -0.61 -33.60 -13.81
C GLY A 199 -1.66 -34.69 -14.04
N ALA A 200 -1.50 -35.88 -13.46
CA ALA A 200 -2.41 -37.02 -13.68
C ALA A 200 -3.89 -36.74 -13.33
N ASN A 201 -4.14 -35.69 -12.54
CA ASN A 201 -5.46 -35.40 -11.96
C ASN A 201 -6.05 -34.06 -12.45
N GLY A 202 -5.42 -33.41 -13.44
CA GLY A 202 -5.88 -32.17 -14.07
C GLY A 202 -5.67 -30.88 -13.26
N TRP A 203 -5.37 -30.95 -11.95
CA TRP A 203 -5.19 -29.79 -11.07
C TRP A 203 -4.00 -28.90 -11.43
N GLY A 204 -4.06 -27.63 -11.01
CA GLY A 204 -2.94 -26.70 -11.07
C GLY A 204 -1.96 -26.88 -9.90
N ASP A 205 -0.94 -26.05 -9.90
CA ASP A 205 0.09 -26.01 -8.87
C ASP A 205 -0.18 -24.92 -7.83
N SER A 206 0.29 -25.19 -6.61
CA SER A 206 0.34 -24.20 -5.53
C SER A 206 1.27 -23.06 -5.90
N ILE A 207 0.94 -21.84 -5.47
CA ILE A 207 1.87 -20.72 -5.61
C ILE A 207 3.18 -20.95 -4.85
N TRP A 208 3.14 -21.74 -3.77
CA TRP A 208 4.31 -22.09 -2.96
C TRP A 208 5.45 -22.66 -3.78
N MET A 209 5.15 -23.52 -4.76
CA MET A 209 6.15 -24.14 -5.65
C MET A 209 6.97 -23.10 -6.44
N HIS A 210 6.48 -21.87 -6.56
CA HIS A 210 7.14 -20.80 -7.29
C HIS A 210 7.86 -19.80 -6.37
N ILE A 211 7.36 -19.60 -5.15
CA ILE A 211 7.80 -18.50 -4.27
C ILE A 211 8.51 -18.96 -3.00
N SER A 212 8.56 -20.27 -2.74
CA SER A 212 9.12 -20.86 -1.51
C SER A 212 10.49 -20.31 -1.16
N ASP A 213 11.41 -20.27 -2.13
CA ASP A 213 12.78 -19.81 -1.91
C ASP A 213 12.83 -18.33 -1.48
N ALA A 214 12.06 -17.47 -2.14
CA ALA A 214 11.99 -16.05 -1.83
C ALA A 214 11.33 -15.80 -0.47
N VAL A 215 10.28 -16.56 -0.13
CA VAL A 215 9.60 -16.48 1.16
C VAL A 215 10.51 -16.97 2.28
N MET A 216 11.16 -18.11 2.11
CA MET A 216 12.10 -18.66 3.10
C MET A 216 13.29 -17.72 3.32
N ALA A 217 13.82 -17.09 2.27
CA ALA A 217 14.87 -16.08 2.40
C ALA A 217 14.40 -14.85 3.20
N ALA A 218 13.18 -14.37 2.95
CA ALA A 218 12.59 -13.25 3.69
C ALA A 218 12.29 -13.61 5.17
N ASP A 219 11.73 -14.79 5.45
CA ASP A 219 11.49 -15.27 6.81
C ASP A 219 12.82 -15.44 7.57
N SER A 220 13.85 -15.99 6.91
CA SER A 220 15.17 -16.21 7.52
C SER A 220 15.90 -14.90 7.83
N ALA A 221 15.65 -13.83 7.08
CA ALA A 221 16.29 -12.53 7.31
C ALA A 221 16.03 -12.03 8.74
N ALA A 222 14.79 -12.12 9.23
CA ALA A 222 14.44 -11.74 10.59
C ALA A 222 15.18 -12.58 11.64
N SER A 223 15.26 -13.90 11.44
CA SER A 223 15.99 -14.80 12.35
C SER A 223 17.49 -14.54 12.36
N VAL A 224 18.08 -14.23 11.21
CA VAL A 224 19.51 -13.88 11.12
C VAL A 224 19.77 -12.55 11.85
N ILE A 225 18.91 -11.56 11.68
CA ILE A 225 19.03 -10.28 12.40
C ILE A 225 18.90 -10.50 13.92
N ASP A 226 17.95 -11.34 14.37
CA ASP A 226 17.80 -11.65 15.80
C ASP A 226 19.04 -12.35 16.38
N ALA A 227 19.56 -13.36 15.69
CA ALA A 227 20.79 -14.05 16.11
C ALA A 227 21.99 -13.08 16.19
N LEU A 228 22.10 -12.21 15.18
CA LEU A 228 23.12 -11.17 15.14
C LEU A 228 22.96 -10.15 16.29
N LEU A 229 21.72 -9.75 16.63
CA LEU A 229 21.46 -8.87 17.77
C LEU A 229 21.86 -9.50 19.10
N GLN A 230 21.70 -10.82 19.26
CA GLN A 230 22.16 -11.55 20.44
C GLN A 230 23.71 -11.57 20.51
N GLU A 231 24.38 -11.66 19.37
CA GLU A 231 25.85 -11.60 19.27
C GLU A 231 26.43 -10.16 19.33
N ALA A 232 25.59 -9.14 19.17
CA ALA A 232 25.99 -7.72 19.21
C ALA A 232 26.76 -7.33 20.48
N LYS A 233 26.62 -8.11 21.54
CA LYS A 233 27.23 -7.89 22.86
C LYS A 233 28.08 -9.09 23.29
N ILE A 234 29.06 -9.47 22.48
CA ILE A 234 30.09 -10.41 22.92
C ILE A 234 31.19 -9.65 23.66
N ASP A 235 31.34 -9.97 24.93
CA ASP A 235 32.44 -9.51 25.75
C ASP A 235 33.62 -10.47 25.65
N VAL A 236 34.80 -9.93 25.41
CA VAL A 236 36.05 -10.66 25.47
C VAL A 236 36.78 -10.23 26.72
N VAL A 237 36.91 -11.14 27.69
CA VAL A 237 37.77 -10.93 28.85
C VAL A 237 39.06 -11.71 28.66
N ARG A 238 40.20 -11.03 28.79
CA ARG A 238 41.52 -11.66 28.83
C ARG A 238 42.01 -11.69 30.27
N ILE A 239 42.27 -12.90 30.76
CA ILE A 239 42.76 -13.13 32.12
C ILE A 239 44.20 -13.64 32.04
N LYS A 240 45.09 -12.97 32.75
CA LYS A 240 46.50 -13.36 32.83
C LYS A 240 46.64 -14.70 33.55
N ASN A 241 47.44 -15.62 32.99
CA ASN A 241 47.72 -16.95 33.58
C ASN A 241 46.48 -17.85 33.82
N MET A 242 45.38 -17.66 33.09
CA MET A 242 44.13 -18.45 33.23
C MET A 242 44.37 -19.97 33.20
N MET A 243 45.20 -20.44 32.26
CA MET A 243 45.51 -21.87 32.12
C MET A 243 46.19 -22.46 33.37
N THR A 244 47.04 -21.68 34.04
CA THR A 244 47.71 -22.08 35.28
C THR A 244 46.74 -22.10 36.46
N MET A 245 45.77 -21.18 36.47
CA MET A 245 44.74 -21.12 37.51
C MET A 245 43.70 -22.25 37.38
N MET A 246 43.40 -22.67 36.16
CA MET A 246 42.50 -23.81 35.89
C MET A 246 43.14 -25.19 36.14
N ALA A 247 44.47 -25.26 36.33
CA ALA A 247 45.16 -26.51 36.63
C ALA A 247 45.03 -26.96 38.09
N ASN A 248 44.49 -26.11 38.97
CA ASN A 248 44.25 -26.41 40.38
C ASN A 248 42.74 -26.38 40.66
N ALA A 249 42.18 -27.49 41.13
CA ALA A 249 40.74 -27.67 41.34
C ALA A 249 40.11 -26.64 42.28
N ASP A 250 40.83 -26.19 43.32
CA ASP A 250 40.32 -25.19 44.28
C ASP A 250 40.29 -23.78 43.66
N MET A 251 41.29 -23.46 42.82
CA MET A 251 41.33 -22.18 42.09
C MET A 251 40.34 -22.14 40.93
N GLU A 252 40.11 -23.27 40.26
CA GLU A 252 39.09 -23.43 39.23
C GLU A 252 37.68 -23.15 39.78
N ALA A 253 37.31 -23.77 40.90
CA ALA A 253 36.00 -23.58 41.53
C ALA A 253 35.78 -22.11 41.96
N THR A 254 36.82 -21.46 42.47
CA THR A 254 36.79 -20.05 42.88
C THR A 254 36.61 -19.12 41.67
N MET A 255 37.29 -19.41 40.55
CA MET A 255 37.17 -18.64 39.31
C MET A 255 35.80 -18.80 38.65
N ILE A 256 35.26 -20.02 38.61
CA ILE A 256 33.90 -20.26 38.08
C ILE A 256 32.88 -19.44 38.87
N LYS A 257 32.95 -19.47 40.20
CA LYS A 257 32.03 -18.71 41.06
C LYS A 257 32.17 -17.20 40.85
N ARG A 258 33.39 -16.70 40.67
CA ARG A 258 33.65 -15.29 40.34
C ARG A 258 32.97 -14.89 39.02
N TRP A 259 33.16 -15.69 37.96
CA TRP A 259 32.57 -15.38 36.65
C TRP A 259 31.05 -15.52 36.62
N GLN A 260 30.48 -16.44 37.39
CA GLN A 260 29.03 -16.51 37.60
C GLN A 260 28.50 -15.22 38.26
N MET A 261 29.20 -14.71 39.28
CA MET A 261 28.82 -13.43 39.92
C MET A 261 28.94 -12.26 38.96
N VAL A 262 30.01 -12.19 38.16
CA VAL A 262 30.19 -11.15 37.14
C VAL A 262 29.08 -11.21 36.08
N ALA A 263 28.71 -12.40 35.61
CA ALA A 263 27.62 -12.58 34.65
C ALA A 263 26.26 -12.13 35.21
N VAL A 264 25.96 -12.47 36.47
CA VAL A 264 24.72 -12.04 37.15
C VAL A 264 24.69 -10.53 37.36
N LEU A 265 25.78 -9.94 37.87
CA LEU A 265 25.89 -8.48 38.05
C LEU A 265 25.75 -7.75 36.72
N LYS A 266 26.41 -8.24 35.67
CA LYS A 266 26.28 -7.63 34.34
C LYS A 266 24.85 -7.73 33.80
N SER A 267 24.20 -8.88 33.95
CA SER A 267 22.82 -9.08 33.47
C SER A 267 21.79 -8.25 34.23
N ILE A 268 21.99 -8.00 35.53
CA ILE A 268 21.01 -7.30 36.38
C ILE A 268 21.27 -5.80 36.46
N SER A 269 22.52 -5.39 36.67
CA SER A 269 22.88 -4.00 36.95
C SER A 269 23.76 -3.35 35.88
N ASN A 270 24.06 -4.07 34.78
CA ASN A 270 24.97 -3.59 33.73
C ASN A 270 26.34 -3.14 34.29
N VAL A 271 26.77 -3.73 35.41
CA VAL A 271 28.06 -3.47 36.05
C VAL A 271 29.01 -4.63 35.78
N LEU A 272 30.17 -4.33 35.22
CA LEU A 272 31.24 -5.30 35.00
C LEU A 272 32.33 -5.09 36.05
N MET A 273 32.60 -6.13 36.85
CA MET A 273 33.64 -6.11 37.88
C MET A 273 34.84 -6.93 37.42
N LEU A 274 35.99 -6.27 37.29
CA LEU A 274 37.25 -6.83 36.81
C LEU A 274 38.37 -6.58 37.82
N ASP A 275 39.39 -7.43 37.82
CA ASP A 275 40.61 -7.21 38.60
C ASP A 275 41.55 -6.23 37.86
N GLY A 276 42.53 -5.66 38.55
CA GLY A 276 43.42 -4.64 38.00
C GLY A 276 44.27 -5.10 36.81
N ASP A 277 44.51 -6.42 36.68
CA ASP A 277 45.27 -7.05 35.60
C ASP A 277 44.38 -7.66 34.49
N ASP A 278 43.04 -7.61 34.63
CA ASP A 278 42.12 -8.18 33.63
C ASP A 278 41.82 -7.16 32.52
N GLU A 279 41.90 -7.58 31.27
CA GLU A 279 41.49 -6.75 30.13
C GLU A 279 40.06 -7.10 29.71
N TRP A 280 39.25 -6.08 29.46
CA TRP A 280 37.95 -6.22 28.83
C TRP A 280 37.91 -5.49 27.50
N ASP A 281 37.45 -6.21 26.49
CA ASP A 281 37.24 -5.73 25.14
C ASP A 281 35.82 -6.07 24.71
N GLN A 282 35.14 -5.13 24.07
CA GLN A 282 33.82 -5.35 23.51
C GLN A 282 33.93 -5.31 21.99
N LYS A 283 33.57 -6.42 21.35
CA LYS A 283 33.48 -6.43 19.89
C LYS A 283 32.24 -5.65 19.47
N GLN A 284 32.45 -4.46 18.92
CA GLN A 284 31.38 -3.69 18.30
C GLN A 284 31.07 -4.27 16.92
N ILE A 285 29.87 -4.81 16.75
CA ILE A 285 29.36 -5.17 15.42
C ILE A 285 28.76 -3.90 14.78
N THR A 286 29.20 -3.59 13.57
CA THR A 286 28.62 -2.51 12.76
C THR A 286 27.43 -3.05 11.96
N TRP A 287 26.27 -2.42 12.11
CA TRP A 287 25.00 -2.83 11.49
C TRP A 287 24.70 -2.16 10.14
N THR A 288 25.65 -1.41 9.59
CA THR A 288 25.47 -0.63 8.35
C THR A 288 25.14 -1.54 7.17
N GLY A 289 24.07 -1.23 6.44
CA GLY A 289 23.62 -1.96 5.25
C GLY A 289 22.72 -3.16 5.52
N LEU A 290 22.53 -3.59 6.77
CA LEU A 290 21.61 -4.70 7.10
C LEU A 290 20.13 -4.38 6.78
N PRO A 291 19.64 -3.15 7.02
CA PRO A 291 18.30 -2.76 6.57
C PRO A 291 18.14 -2.83 5.04
N ASP A 292 19.16 -2.42 4.28
CA ASP A 292 19.13 -2.42 2.81
C ASP A 292 19.07 -3.84 2.24
N VAL A 293 19.84 -4.76 2.82
CA VAL A 293 19.79 -6.19 2.47
C VAL A 293 18.40 -6.76 2.78
N THR A 294 17.84 -6.43 3.94
CA THR A 294 16.50 -6.90 4.34
C THR A 294 15.43 -6.37 3.39
N ASN A 295 15.47 -5.08 3.05
CA ASN A 295 14.57 -4.47 2.08
C ASN A 295 14.73 -5.08 0.68
N THR A 296 15.94 -5.43 0.27
CA THR A 296 16.18 -6.11 -1.01
C THR A 296 15.50 -7.49 -1.03
N LEU A 297 15.63 -8.28 0.05
CA LEU A 297 14.97 -9.58 0.16
C LEU A 297 13.44 -9.46 0.15
N LEU A 298 12.90 -8.48 0.86
CA LEU A 298 11.47 -8.21 0.86
C LEU A 298 10.97 -7.76 -0.52
N ASN A 299 11.74 -6.96 -1.26
CA ASN A 299 11.42 -6.56 -2.63
C ASN A 299 11.44 -7.73 -3.61
N VAL A 300 12.43 -8.64 -3.50
CA VAL A 300 12.47 -9.86 -4.33
C VAL A 300 11.25 -10.73 -4.05
N MET A 301 10.87 -10.89 -2.79
CA MET A 301 9.69 -11.65 -2.39
C MET A 301 8.38 -10.99 -2.86
N ALA A 302 8.25 -9.66 -2.73
CA ALA A 302 7.11 -8.89 -3.24
C ALA A 302 6.98 -9.02 -4.77
N GLY A 303 8.10 -8.92 -5.49
CA GLY A 303 8.17 -9.13 -6.94
C GLY A 303 7.77 -10.55 -7.34
N ALA A 304 8.26 -11.59 -6.64
CA ALA A 304 7.88 -12.98 -6.91
C ALA A 304 6.41 -13.28 -6.62
N ALA A 305 5.81 -12.55 -5.67
CA ALA A 305 4.40 -12.67 -5.31
C ALA A 305 3.45 -11.93 -6.26
N ASP A 306 3.96 -11.03 -7.11
CA ASP A 306 3.20 -10.02 -7.86
C ASP A 306 2.33 -9.14 -6.93
N ILE A 307 2.85 -8.77 -5.75
CA ILE A 307 2.15 -7.91 -4.78
C ILE A 307 3.07 -6.74 -4.42
N PRO A 308 2.60 -5.47 -4.51
CA PRO A 308 3.40 -4.32 -4.09
C PRO A 308 3.86 -4.44 -2.64
N LEU A 309 5.11 -4.05 -2.38
CA LEU A 309 5.71 -4.15 -1.04
C LEU A 309 4.90 -3.40 0.02
N THR A 310 4.36 -2.23 -0.33
CA THR A 310 3.50 -1.41 0.53
C THR A 310 2.20 -2.13 0.90
N ARG A 311 1.58 -2.85 -0.04
CA ARG A 311 0.38 -3.67 0.21
C ARG A 311 0.70 -4.87 1.12
N LEU A 312 1.87 -5.47 0.97
CA LEU A 312 2.28 -6.66 1.73
C LEU A 312 2.72 -6.33 3.17
N THR A 313 3.50 -5.25 3.34
CA THR A 313 4.09 -4.85 4.63
C THR A 313 3.19 -3.89 5.41
N GLY A 314 2.30 -3.16 4.75
CA GLY A 314 1.46 -2.12 5.35
C GLY A 314 2.23 -0.85 5.73
N LYS A 315 3.52 -0.73 5.36
CA LYS A 315 4.30 0.49 5.52
C LYS A 315 4.27 1.29 4.22
N GLN A 316 4.05 2.60 4.33
CA GLN A 316 4.42 3.54 3.27
C GLN A 316 5.92 3.84 3.42
N GLU A 317 6.67 3.80 2.33
CA GLU A 317 8.11 4.10 2.38
C GLU A 317 8.32 5.61 2.59
N ALA A 318 9.13 5.96 3.59
CA ALA A 318 9.51 7.35 3.82
C ALA A 318 10.43 7.82 2.67
N GLY A 319 9.96 8.79 1.87
CA GLY A 319 10.78 9.45 0.85
C GLY A 319 10.46 9.12 -0.62
N LEU A 320 9.41 8.34 -0.91
CA LEU A 320 9.01 7.95 -2.28
C LEU A 320 7.58 8.38 -2.65
N SER A 321 7.22 9.64 -2.38
CA SER A 321 5.88 10.15 -2.71
C SER A 321 5.59 10.03 -4.23
N GLY A 322 4.52 9.30 -4.57
CA GLY A 322 3.99 9.15 -5.94
C GLY A 322 4.29 7.84 -6.68
N LYS A 323 5.40 7.14 -6.39
CA LYS A 323 5.68 5.83 -7.04
C LYS A 323 4.87 4.68 -6.47
N ASP A 324 4.55 4.74 -5.18
CA ASP A 324 3.77 3.72 -4.48
C ASP A 324 2.32 3.66 -4.98
N GLU A 325 1.74 4.82 -5.32
CA GLU A 325 0.38 4.90 -5.87
C GLU A 325 0.30 4.31 -7.27
N GLY A 326 1.29 4.60 -8.14
CA GLY A 326 1.40 3.96 -9.46
C GLY A 326 1.56 2.44 -9.37
N SER A 327 2.36 1.95 -8.43
CA SER A 327 2.56 0.51 -8.20
C SER A 327 1.28 -0.17 -7.71
N LEU A 328 0.54 0.48 -6.80
CA LEU A 328 -0.74 -0.02 -6.30
C LEU A 328 -1.82 -0.03 -7.40
N ARG A 329 -1.86 1.02 -8.23
CA ARG A 329 -2.77 1.10 -9.38
C ARG A 329 -2.50 -0.01 -10.39
N ASN A 330 -1.24 -0.21 -10.79
CA ASN A 330 -0.84 -1.30 -11.69
C ASN A 330 -1.25 -2.67 -11.12
N TYR A 331 -1.09 -2.87 -9.81
CA TYR A 331 -1.53 -4.09 -9.15
C TYR A 331 -3.05 -4.26 -9.22
N TYR A 332 -3.84 -3.23 -8.91
CA TYR A 332 -5.31 -3.30 -9.01
C TYR A 332 -5.80 -3.52 -10.44
N ASP A 333 -5.14 -2.93 -11.45
CA ASP A 333 -5.42 -3.21 -12.86
C ASP A 333 -5.13 -4.68 -13.21
N SER A 334 -4.06 -5.26 -12.66
CA SER A 334 -3.76 -6.69 -12.81
C SER A 334 -4.82 -7.58 -12.14
N VAL A 335 -5.37 -7.15 -10.98
CA VAL A 335 -6.45 -7.86 -10.29
C VAL A 335 -7.73 -7.79 -11.13
N LYS A 336 -8.06 -6.62 -11.68
CA LYS A 336 -9.20 -6.45 -12.59
C LYS A 336 -9.07 -7.35 -13.83
N ALA A 337 -7.88 -7.42 -14.43
CA ALA A 337 -7.63 -8.33 -15.54
C ALA A 337 -7.88 -9.80 -15.15
N LYS A 338 -7.47 -10.22 -13.94
CA LYS A 338 -7.76 -11.58 -13.42
C LYS A 338 -9.24 -11.79 -13.15
N GLN A 339 -9.94 -10.78 -12.63
CA GLN A 339 -11.39 -10.81 -12.45
C GLN A 339 -12.10 -11.11 -13.77
N GLU A 340 -11.78 -10.38 -14.83
CA GLU A 340 -12.43 -10.54 -16.13
C GLU A 340 -12.02 -11.80 -16.89
N LEU A 341 -10.72 -12.11 -16.93
CA LEU A 341 -10.20 -13.18 -17.79
C LEU A 341 -10.25 -14.58 -17.15
N ILE A 342 -10.29 -14.65 -15.82
CA ILE A 342 -10.18 -15.91 -15.08
C ILE A 342 -11.42 -16.13 -14.22
N ILE A 343 -11.79 -15.14 -13.39
CA ILE A 343 -12.88 -15.33 -12.41
C ILE A 343 -14.25 -15.27 -13.09
N SER A 344 -14.52 -14.34 -14.01
CA SER A 344 -15.81 -14.26 -14.70
C SER A 344 -16.15 -15.55 -15.47
N PRO A 345 -15.28 -16.12 -16.32
CA PRO A 345 -15.58 -17.37 -17.03
C PRO A 345 -15.74 -18.56 -16.08
N MET A 346 -14.99 -18.56 -14.97
CA MET A 346 -15.10 -19.59 -13.93
C MET A 346 -16.44 -19.51 -13.19
N LEU A 347 -16.96 -18.30 -12.93
CA LEU A 347 -18.25 -18.10 -12.26
C LEU A 347 -19.44 -18.21 -13.20
N ALA A 348 -19.28 -18.07 -14.51
CA ALA A 348 -20.39 -18.09 -15.46
C ALA A 348 -21.38 -19.29 -15.28
N PRO A 349 -20.93 -20.54 -15.02
CA PRO A 349 -21.86 -21.63 -14.74
C PRO A 349 -22.60 -21.46 -13.40
N LEU A 350 -21.92 -20.92 -12.38
CA LEU A 350 -22.55 -20.60 -11.08
C LEU A 350 -23.59 -19.49 -11.23
N ASP A 351 -23.29 -18.48 -12.03
CA ASP A 351 -24.14 -17.31 -12.28
C ASP A 351 -25.42 -17.72 -13.00
N ALA A 352 -25.32 -18.57 -14.02
CA ALA A 352 -26.49 -19.14 -14.68
C ALA A 352 -27.39 -19.92 -13.72
N MET A 353 -26.80 -20.65 -12.77
CA MET A 353 -27.56 -21.36 -11.72
C MET A 353 -28.15 -20.39 -10.69
N LEU A 354 -27.42 -19.34 -10.31
CA LEU A 354 -27.82 -18.33 -9.34
C LEU A 354 -29.00 -17.50 -9.84
N ILE A 355 -28.93 -16.98 -11.07
CA ILE A 355 -30.00 -16.20 -11.71
C ILE A 355 -31.30 -17.00 -11.71
N ARG A 356 -31.25 -18.28 -12.10
CA ARG A 356 -32.44 -19.15 -12.06
C ARG A 356 -32.91 -19.46 -10.65
N SER A 357 -32.01 -19.65 -9.69
CA SER A 357 -32.41 -19.82 -8.28
C SER A 357 -33.10 -18.56 -7.74
N ALA A 358 -32.66 -17.37 -8.12
CA ALA A 358 -33.24 -16.11 -7.67
C ALA A 358 -34.59 -15.80 -8.37
N LEU A 359 -34.64 -15.92 -9.69
CA LEU A 359 -35.76 -15.43 -10.50
C LEU A 359 -36.75 -16.54 -10.89
N GLY A 360 -36.29 -17.78 -11.01
CA GLY A 360 -37.08 -18.89 -11.57
C GLY A 360 -37.17 -18.89 -13.11
N LYS A 361 -36.60 -17.89 -13.77
CA LYS A 361 -36.43 -17.77 -15.23
C LYS A 361 -34.94 -17.59 -15.56
N SER A 362 -34.54 -17.89 -16.79
CA SER A 362 -33.28 -17.42 -17.36
C SER A 362 -33.54 -16.20 -18.23
N ASP A 363 -32.58 -15.29 -18.25
CA ASP A 363 -32.59 -14.11 -19.11
C ASP A 363 -31.16 -13.86 -19.59
N ASP A 364 -30.96 -13.88 -20.91
CA ASP A 364 -29.65 -13.71 -21.54
C ASP A 364 -29.18 -12.24 -21.52
N GLY A 365 -30.07 -11.31 -21.18
CA GLY A 365 -29.75 -9.89 -20.98
C GLY A 365 -29.09 -9.59 -19.64
N ILE A 366 -29.11 -10.52 -18.68
CA ILE A 366 -28.56 -10.31 -17.34
C ILE A 366 -27.08 -10.66 -17.33
N TRP A 367 -26.25 -9.68 -16.97
CA TRP A 367 -24.80 -9.86 -16.84
C TRP A 367 -24.26 -9.08 -15.64
N ALA A 368 -23.02 -9.35 -15.25
CA ALA A 368 -22.37 -8.69 -14.12
C ALA A 368 -21.09 -7.96 -14.53
N SER A 369 -20.87 -6.78 -13.98
CA SER A 369 -19.66 -5.98 -14.14
C SER A 369 -18.88 -5.89 -12.83
N TRP A 370 -17.55 -6.01 -12.89
CA TRP A 370 -16.71 -5.83 -11.71
C TRP A 370 -16.55 -4.35 -11.34
N VAL A 371 -16.72 -4.06 -10.05
CA VAL A 371 -16.50 -2.70 -9.53
C VAL A 371 -15.00 -2.44 -9.45
N PRO A 372 -14.48 -1.33 -10.01
CA PRO A 372 -13.06 -0.99 -9.93
C PRO A 372 -12.55 -0.89 -8.48
N LEU A 373 -11.39 -1.49 -8.22
CA LEU A 373 -10.72 -1.48 -6.90
C LEU A 373 -10.10 -0.14 -6.56
N PHE A 374 -9.60 0.56 -7.58
CA PHE A 374 -9.14 1.93 -7.46
C PHE A 374 -10.34 2.85 -7.67
N GLN A 375 -10.74 3.52 -6.59
CA GLN A 375 -11.77 4.53 -6.63
C GLN A 375 -11.09 5.88 -6.64
N LEU A 376 -11.46 6.70 -7.62
CA LEU A 376 -11.09 8.10 -7.61
C LEU A 376 -11.68 8.76 -6.37
N SER A 377 -10.95 9.68 -5.77
CA SER A 377 -11.46 10.53 -4.71
C SER A 377 -12.65 11.35 -5.23
N GLU A 378 -13.55 11.77 -4.35
CA GLU A 378 -14.66 12.66 -4.73
C GLU A 378 -14.17 13.95 -5.40
N LYS A 379 -12.96 14.40 -5.05
CA LYS A 379 -12.29 15.52 -5.72
C LYS A 379 -11.95 15.21 -7.18
N GLU A 380 -11.29 14.08 -7.44
CA GLU A 380 -10.94 13.67 -8.81
C GLU A 380 -12.19 13.39 -9.64
N LYS A 381 -13.25 12.81 -9.05
CA LYS A 381 -14.54 12.64 -9.72
C LYS A 381 -15.16 13.98 -10.11
N ALA A 382 -15.19 14.94 -9.18
CA ALA A 382 -15.71 16.29 -9.44
C ALA A 382 -14.86 17.05 -10.47
N GLU A 383 -13.55 16.86 -10.48
CA GLU A 383 -12.67 17.40 -11.51
C GLU A 383 -12.98 16.79 -12.89
N ILE A 384 -13.24 15.48 -12.98
CA ILE A 384 -13.68 14.85 -14.22
C ILE A 384 -15.03 15.40 -14.68
N ASP A 385 -16.03 15.52 -13.78
CA ASP A 385 -17.33 16.12 -14.13
C ASP A 385 -17.16 17.56 -14.63
N LYS A 386 -16.31 18.34 -13.97
CA LYS A 386 -16.01 19.72 -14.39
C LYS A 386 -15.36 19.76 -15.77
N MET A 387 -14.33 18.94 -16.02
CA MET A 387 -13.66 18.87 -17.32
C MET A 387 -14.60 18.36 -18.43
N GLU A 388 -15.50 17.43 -18.11
CA GLU A 388 -16.53 16.96 -19.05
C GLU A 388 -17.53 18.06 -19.37
N ALA A 389 -18.02 18.80 -18.36
CA ALA A 389 -18.91 19.94 -18.56
C ALA A 389 -18.25 21.05 -19.37
N GLU A 390 -16.98 21.39 -19.08
CA GLU A 390 -16.20 22.34 -19.89
C GLU A 390 -16.03 21.86 -21.34
N THR A 391 -15.81 20.55 -21.53
CA THR A 391 -15.72 19.96 -22.88
C THR A 391 -17.04 20.08 -23.64
N VAL A 392 -18.17 19.81 -22.97
CA VAL A 392 -19.51 19.96 -23.55
C VAL A 392 -19.81 21.42 -23.89
N ASP A 393 -19.48 22.37 -23.01
CA ASP A 393 -19.61 23.81 -23.28
C ASP A 393 -18.81 24.24 -24.52
N ILE A 394 -17.56 23.77 -24.64
CA ILE A 394 -16.72 24.05 -25.81
C ILE A 394 -17.39 23.53 -27.09
N TYR A 395 -17.88 22.28 -27.11
CA TYR A 395 -18.54 21.74 -28.29
C TYR A 395 -19.85 22.48 -28.62
N ALA A 396 -20.66 22.80 -27.61
CA ALA A 396 -21.88 23.58 -27.79
C ALA A 396 -21.58 24.96 -28.41
N ARG A 397 -20.57 25.67 -27.88
CA ARG A 397 -20.16 27.00 -28.38
C ARG A 397 -19.56 26.97 -29.78
N THR A 398 -18.86 25.90 -30.14
CA THR A 398 -18.31 25.76 -31.51
C THR A 398 -19.37 25.55 -32.57
N GLY A 399 -20.56 25.07 -32.19
CA GLY A 399 -21.66 24.73 -33.11
C GLY A 399 -21.32 23.59 -34.08
N LEU A 400 -20.24 22.83 -33.83
CA LEU A 400 -19.82 21.71 -34.67
C LEU A 400 -20.72 20.48 -34.52
N VAL A 401 -21.43 20.36 -33.40
CA VAL A 401 -22.34 19.28 -33.07
C VAL A 401 -23.73 19.87 -32.80
N PRO A 402 -24.81 19.32 -33.38
CA PRO A 402 -26.17 19.70 -33.03
C PRO A 402 -26.43 19.59 -31.52
N THR A 403 -27.10 20.59 -30.94
CA THR A 403 -27.25 20.73 -29.47
C THR A 403 -28.16 19.66 -28.87
N ASP A 404 -29.16 19.19 -29.61
CA ASP A 404 -30.03 18.06 -29.26
C ASP A 404 -29.23 16.76 -29.12
N ALA A 405 -28.42 16.43 -30.13
CA ALA A 405 -27.58 15.23 -30.12
C ALA A 405 -26.49 15.31 -29.04
N LEU A 406 -25.94 16.50 -28.79
CA LEU A 406 -24.94 16.74 -27.74
C LEU A 406 -25.54 16.57 -26.34
N ALA A 407 -26.76 17.07 -26.12
CA ALA A 407 -27.48 16.95 -24.86
C ALA A 407 -27.80 15.48 -24.54
N GLU A 408 -28.37 14.73 -25.50
CA GLU A 408 -28.67 13.31 -25.33
C GLU A 408 -27.40 12.49 -25.06
N ALA A 409 -26.32 12.74 -25.81
CA ALA A 409 -25.04 12.08 -25.57
C ALA A 409 -24.44 12.39 -24.19
N THR A 410 -24.62 13.62 -23.71
CA THR A 410 -24.15 14.06 -22.39
C THR A 410 -24.96 13.41 -21.28
N GLN A 411 -26.30 13.39 -21.39
CA GLN A 411 -27.19 12.73 -20.43
C GLN A 411 -26.88 11.23 -20.33
N ASN A 412 -26.74 10.55 -21.47
CA ASN A 412 -26.34 9.13 -21.50
C ASN A 412 -24.99 8.91 -20.81
N ARG A 413 -23.99 9.77 -21.07
CA ARG A 413 -22.68 9.69 -20.42
C ARG A 413 -22.77 9.96 -18.90
N MET A 414 -23.63 10.87 -18.46
CA MET A 414 -23.85 11.15 -17.03
C MET A 414 -24.46 9.94 -16.32
N ILE A 415 -25.46 9.30 -16.93
CA ILE A 415 -26.08 8.06 -16.44
C ILE A 415 -25.05 6.91 -16.41
N GLU A 416 -24.36 6.68 -17.52
CA GLU A 416 -23.35 5.61 -17.65
C GLU A 416 -22.18 5.79 -16.69
N SER A 417 -21.82 7.03 -16.36
CA SER A 417 -20.76 7.31 -15.37
C SER A 417 -21.12 6.84 -13.96
N GLY A 418 -22.42 6.62 -13.67
CA GLY A 418 -22.90 6.18 -12.37
C GLY A 418 -22.72 7.21 -11.24
N ARG A 419 -22.31 8.44 -11.57
CA ARG A 419 -22.10 9.54 -10.60
C ARG A 419 -23.37 10.36 -10.32
N TRP A 420 -24.39 10.19 -11.15
CA TRP A 420 -25.65 10.93 -11.08
C TRP A 420 -26.82 9.96 -10.83
N PRO A 421 -26.92 9.35 -9.63
CA PRO A 421 -27.94 8.36 -9.34
C PRO A 421 -29.34 8.98 -9.38
N GLY A 422 -30.29 8.31 -10.07
CA GLY A 422 -31.67 8.77 -10.22
C GLY A 422 -31.86 9.82 -11.33
N LEU A 423 -30.82 10.17 -12.09
CA LEU A 423 -30.95 11.04 -13.25
C LEU A 423 -31.76 10.38 -14.38
N ASP A 424 -31.66 9.05 -14.50
CA ASP A 424 -32.48 8.25 -15.40
C ASP A 424 -33.97 8.37 -15.10
N GLU A 425 -34.35 8.13 -13.84
CA GLU A 425 -35.74 8.25 -13.36
C GLU A 425 -36.25 9.70 -13.48
N ALA A 426 -35.41 10.68 -13.14
CA ALA A 426 -35.75 12.10 -13.25
C ALA A 426 -35.92 12.59 -14.70
N LEU A 427 -35.15 12.06 -15.65
CA LEU A 427 -35.30 12.39 -17.07
C LEU A 427 -36.55 11.73 -17.66
N GLU A 428 -36.91 10.51 -17.25
CA GLU A 428 -38.16 9.86 -17.67
C GLU A 428 -39.42 10.56 -17.12
N GLU A 429 -39.33 11.15 -15.93
CA GLU A 429 -40.42 11.94 -15.31
C GLU A 429 -40.52 13.37 -15.85
N SER A 430 -39.54 13.84 -16.62
CA SER A 430 -39.50 15.20 -17.16
C SER A 430 -40.33 15.34 -18.44
N ASP A 431 -41.35 16.20 -18.41
CA ASP A 431 -42.18 16.56 -19.58
C ASP A 431 -41.56 17.69 -20.44
N GLU A 432 -40.36 18.18 -20.10
CA GLU A 432 -39.66 19.24 -20.84
C GLU A 432 -38.84 18.67 -22.01
N ASP A 433 -39.16 19.10 -23.24
CA ASP A 433 -38.33 18.83 -24.43
C ASP A 433 -36.94 19.47 -24.26
N ILE A 434 -35.91 18.78 -24.77
CA ILE A 434 -34.53 19.28 -24.76
C ILE A 434 -34.44 20.55 -25.62
N ASP A 435 -34.53 21.73 -24.99
CA ASP A 435 -34.34 23.00 -25.69
C ASP A 435 -32.85 23.23 -25.96
N GLY A 436 -32.46 23.06 -27.23
CA GLY A 436 -31.10 23.25 -27.72
C GLY A 436 -30.63 24.71 -27.79
N THR A 437 -31.35 25.66 -27.20
CA THR A 437 -31.06 27.10 -27.24
C THR A 437 -30.64 27.72 -25.91
N VAL A 438 -30.06 26.94 -24.99
CA VAL A 438 -29.46 27.53 -23.78
C VAL A 438 -28.24 28.37 -24.16
N ASN A 439 -28.44 29.70 -24.22
CA ASN A 439 -27.39 30.67 -24.33
C ASN A 439 -26.64 30.74 -22.98
N PRO A 440 -25.34 30.40 -22.89
CA PRO A 440 -24.60 30.40 -21.62
C PRO A 440 -24.63 31.76 -20.91
N ASP A 441 -24.83 32.84 -21.67
CA ASP A 441 -24.92 34.21 -21.16
C ASP A 441 -26.33 34.59 -20.64
N GLU A 442 -27.36 33.75 -20.84
CA GLU A 442 -28.75 33.99 -20.40
C GLU A 442 -29.13 33.25 -19.10
N LEU A 443 -28.20 32.52 -18.49
CA LEU A 443 -28.38 31.98 -17.14
C LEU A 443 -28.28 33.12 -16.12
N GLU A 444 -29.35 33.93 -16.02
CA GLU A 444 -29.55 34.79 -14.86
C GLU A 444 -29.57 33.90 -13.60
N ALA A 445 -28.76 34.26 -12.60
CA ALA A 445 -28.79 33.66 -11.28
C ALA A 445 -30.18 33.90 -10.66
N GLY A 446 -31.10 32.99 -10.91
CA GLY A 446 -32.47 33.04 -10.41
C GLY A 446 -32.52 33.17 -8.90
N GLU A 447 -33.34 34.10 -8.43
CA GLU A 447 -33.56 34.42 -7.02
C GLU A 447 -33.87 33.14 -6.22
N ALA A 448 -33.09 32.93 -5.16
CA ALA A 448 -33.26 31.80 -4.25
C ALA A 448 -34.63 31.86 -3.57
N VAL A 449 -35.51 30.92 -3.90
CA VAL A 449 -36.77 30.70 -3.18
C VAL A 449 -36.46 30.20 -1.77
N GLU A 450 -36.88 30.97 -0.75
CA GLU A 450 -36.74 30.63 0.65
C GLU A 450 -37.56 29.39 1.04
N VAL A 451 -36.88 28.32 1.47
CA VAL A 451 -37.47 27.21 2.24
C VAL A 451 -37.19 27.46 3.72
N PRO A 452 -38.20 27.45 4.62
CA PRO A 452 -38.02 27.87 6.00
C PRO A 452 -37.14 26.88 6.78
N LYS A 453 -35.95 27.32 7.17
CA LYS A 453 -35.02 26.57 8.02
C LYS A 453 -35.28 26.87 9.50
N ASN A 454 -35.68 25.85 10.24
CA ASN A 454 -35.47 25.79 11.69
C ASN A 454 -34.44 24.70 11.98
N GLN A 455 -33.17 25.11 12.10
CA GLN A 455 -32.21 24.70 13.15
C GLN A 455 -30.82 25.24 12.80
N GLN A 456 -30.19 25.84 13.81
CA GLN A 456 -28.97 26.64 13.75
C GLN A 456 -27.75 25.85 13.26
N THR A 457 -27.11 26.33 12.19
CA THR A 457 -25.73 25.99 11.81
C THR A 457 -24.95 27.27 11.54
N ALA A 458 -23.73 27.33 12.08
CA ALA A 458 -22.80 28.45 12.06
C ALA A 458 -22.45 28.89 10.63
N ALA A 459 -22.39 30.21 10.43
CA ALA A 459 -22.21 30.88 9.15
C ALA A 459 -20.74 31.25 8.88
N ASP A 460 -19.87 30.27 8.57
CA ASP A 460 -18.44 30.58 8.29
C ASP A 460 -17.81 29.84 7.11
N ALA A 461 -18.62 29.27 6.20
CA ALA A 461 -18.14 28.57 4.99
C ALA A 461 -18.29 29.42 3.71
N THR A 462 -18.30 30.76 3.82
CA THR A 462 -18.37 31.64 2.64
C THR A 462 -16.96 31.85 2.08
N PRO A 463 -16.69 31.54 0.79
CA PRO A 463 -15.38 31.76 0.18
C PRO A 463 -14.92 33.22 0.29
N LYS A 464 -13.68 33.45 0.74
CA LYS A 464 -13.05 34.78 0.95
C LYS A 464 -11.66 34.81 0.29
N THR A 465 -11.13 36.00 -0.02
CA THR A 465 -9.71 36.13 -0.44
C THR A 465 -8.81 35.57 0.67
N LEU A 466 -7.66 35.02 0.30
CA LEU A 466 -6.85 34.23 1.22
C LEU A 466 -5.40 34.72 1.25
N TYR A 467 -4.94 35.09 2.43
CA TYR A 467 -3.55 35.35 2.77
C TYR A 467 -3.13 34.43 3.90
N VAL A 468 -2.11 33.59 3.66
CA VAL A 468 -1.58 32.66 4.67
C VAL A 468 -0.12 32.96 4.92
N ARG A 469 0.24 33.19 6.18
CA ARG A 469 1.61 33.43 6.62
C ARG A 469 1.95 32.69 7.90
N ARG A 470 3.25 32.56 8.17
CA ARG A 470 3.80 32.14 9.47
C ARG A 470 4.82 33.15 9.95
N ASP A 471 4.66 33.63 11.18
CA ASP A 471 5.57 34.60 11.78
C ASP A 471 6.89 33.92 12.22
N VAL A 472 8.01 34.65 12.12
CA VAL A 472 9.33 34.17 12.50
C VAL A 472 9.53 34.38 14.00
N LEU A 473 9.51 33.31 14.77
CA LEU A 473 9.58 33.36 16.23
C LEU A 473 10.95 33.76 16.78
N ASN A 474 12.02 33.55 16.01
CA ASN A 474 13.39 33.94 16.37
C ASN A 474 13.92 35.11 15.52
N ALA A 475 13.04 36.04 15.13
CA ALA A 475 13.37 37.18 14.28
C ALA A 475 14.53 38.03 14.83
N ASP A 476 14.67 38.16 16.15
CA ASP A 476 15.77 38.90 16.80
C ASP A 476 17.17 38.40 16.38
N GLU A 477 17.32 37.09 16.17
CA GLU A 477 18.60 36.50 15.73
C GLU A 477 18.92 36.84 14.28
N ILE A 478 17.89 36.90 13.43
CA ILE A 478 18.01 37.28 12.02
C ILE A 478 18.30 38.78 11.92
N ILE A 479 17.64 39.62 12.72
CA ILE A 479 17.89 41.06 12.79
C ILE A 479 19.32 41.34 13.29
N ALA A 480 19.77 40.64 14.34
CA ALA A 480 21.13 40.79 14.85
C ALA A 480 22.18 40.41 13.79
N TRP A 481 21.96 39.33 13.05
CA TRP A 481 22.82 38.95 11.92
C TRP A 481 22.78 40.01 10.81
N ALA A 482 21.60 40.48 10.39
CA ALA A 482 21.45 41.47 9.32
C ALA A 482 22.18 42.77 9.65
N LYS A 483 22.02 43.28 10.88
CA LYS A 483 22.78 44.45 11.36
C LYS A 483 24.29 44.21 11.35
N GLY A 484 24.72 43.00 11.72
CA GLY A 484 26.14 42.59 11.64
C GLY A 484 26.70 42.53 10.21
N GLN A 485 25.84 42.35 9.20
CA GLN A 485 26.20 42.35 7.77
C GLN A 485 26.06 43.73 7.11
N GLY A 486 25.71 44.78 7.88
CA GLY A 486 25.66 46.16 7.40
C GLY A 486 24.29 46.67 6.96
N PHE A 487 23.19 45.99 7.31
CA PHE A 487 21.84 46.54 7.14
C PHE A 487 21.57 47.64 8.19
N ASN A 488 21.34 48.88 7.74
CA ASN A 488 21.11 50.03 8.63
C ASN A 488 19.72 49.98 9.29
N THR A 489 18.72 49.50 8.55
CA THR A 489 17.34 49.29 9.01
C THR A 489 16.89 47.88 8.64
N THR A 490 15.95 47.34 9.40
CA THR A 490 15.30 46.05 9.12
C THR A 490 13.80 46.18 9.42
N LEU A 491 13.02 45.21 8.95
CA LEU A 491 11.66 45.02 9.47
C LEU A 491 11.71 44.75 10.99
N PRO A 492 10.72 45.25 11.75
CA PRO A 492 10.53 44.89 13.15
C PRO A 492 10.34 43.38 13.31
N ALA A 493 10.74 42.83 14.46
CA ALA A 493 10.65 41.39 14.73
C ALA A 493 9.24 40.82 14.54
N ASN A 494 8.21 41.58 14.91
CA ASN A 494 6.81 41.18 14.80
C ASN A 494 6.27 41.20 13.35
N ASP A 495 6.99 41.84 12.44
CA ASP A 495 6.61 41.95 11.03
C ASP A 495 7.39 40.96 10.14
N MET A 496 8.41 40.26 10.68
CA MET A 496 9.11 39.22 9.95
C MET A 496 8.30 37.94 9.89
N HIS A 497 7.91 37.55 8.68
CA HIS A 497 7.09 36.37 8.43
C HIS A 497 7.47 35.73 7.09
N VAL A 498 6.99 34.51 6.88
CA VAL A 498 7.03 33.79 5.61
C VAL A 498 5.62 33.70 5.07
N THR A 499 5.40 34.22 3.86
CA THR A 499 4.14 34.02 3.14
C THR A 499 4.09 32.61 2.56
N ILE A 500 2.99 31.90 2.83
CA ILE A 500 2.73 30.58 2.24
C ILE A 500 1.80 30.73 1.04
N ALA A 501 0.77 31.56 1.13
CA ALA A 501 -0.17 31.77 0.01
C ALA A 501 -0.75 33.18 -0.01
N PHE A 502 -1.04 33.65 -1.22
CA PHE A 502 -1.67 34.94 -1.50
C PHE A 502 -2.61 34.75 -2.70
N SER A 503 -3.91 34.64 -2.43
CA SER A 503 -4.94 34.31 -3.41
C SER A 503 -6.01 35.39 -3.49
N ARG A 504 -6.03 36.09 -4.62
CA ARG A 504 -7.08 37.05 -4.99
C ARG A 504 -8.38 36.35 -5.38
N THR A 505 -8.31 35.08 -5.78
CA THR A 505 -9.47 34.21 -5.94
C THR A 505 -10.03 33.84 -4.57
N SER A 506 -11.35 33.92 -4.40
CA SER A 506 -12.01 33.54 -3.15
C SER A 506 -11.90 32.03 -2.92
N VAL A 507 -11.38 31.65 -1.75
CA VAL A 507 -11.21 30.27 -1.30
C VAL A 507 -12.04 30.03 -0.05
N ASP A 508 -12.67 28.86 0.07
CA ASP A 508 -13.27 28.41 1.31
C ASP A 508 -12.16 27.97 2.27
N TRP A 509 -11.90 28.77 3.30
CA TRP A 509 -10.81 28.53 4.26
C TRP A 509 -10.97 27.19 5.00
N MET A 510 -12.19 26.70 5.16
CA MET A 510 -12.45 25.40 5.80
C MET A 510 -12.00 24.21 4.93
N LYS A 511 -11.82 24.41 3.62
CA LYS A 511 -11.33 23.39 2.67
C LYS A 511 -9.81 23.37 2.52
N VAL A 512 -9.11 24.38 3.03
CA VAL A 512 -7.63 24.47 2.97
C VAL A 512 -6.95 23.47 3.94
N GLY A 513 -7.68 22.98 4.93
CA GLY A 513 -7.20 22.00 5.91
C GLY A 513 -6.23 22.59 6.93
N GLN A 514 -5.83 21.77 7.91
CA GLN A 514 -4.91 22.18 8.98
C GLN A 514 -3.45 21.84 8.64
N PRO A 515 -2.47 22.64 9.11
CA PRO A 515 -1.07 22.28 8.97
C PRO A 515 -0.72 21.01 9.76
N TRP A 516 0.34 20.34 9.32
CA TRP A 516 0.87 19.13 9.95
C TRP A 516 1.54 19.42 11.30
N SER A 517 1.98 20.66 11.49
CA SER A 517 2.65 21.13 12.70
C SER A 517 2.27 22.59 13.00
N ASP A 518 2.06 22.88 14.30
CA ASP A 518 1.88 24.25 14.79
C ASP A 518 3.17 25.07 14.74
N LYS A 519 4.32 24.41 14.54
CA LYS A 519 5.65 25.03 14.53
C LYS A 519 6.54 24.33 13.51
N VAL A 520 7.15 25.11 12.61
CA VAL A 520 8.11 24.62 11.62
C VAL A 520 9.51 25.10 11.98
N GLU A 521 10.47 24.17 12.05
CA GLU A 521 11.87 24.48 12.36
C GLU A 521 12.77 24.13 11.19
N ILE A 522 13.38 25.15 10.57
CA ILE A 522 14.37 24.98 9.51
C ILE A 522 15.74 24.90 10.18
N ALA A 523 16.34 23.71 10.14
CA ALA A 523 17.64 23.44 10.74
C ALA A 523 18.73 24.41 10.25
N ALA A 524 19.71 24.71 11.12
CA ALA A 524 20.87 25.52 10.76
C ALA A 524 21.60 24.98 9.50
N GLY A 525 22.01 25.89 8.61
CA GLY A 525 22.63 25.56 7.32
C GLY A 525 21.63 25.34 6.17
N GLY A 526 21.99 24.49 5.21
CA GLY A 526 21.19 24.24 4.01
C GLY A 526 21.28 25.33 2.92
N PRO A 527 20.59 25.13 1.78
CA PRO A 527 20.56 26.11 0.68
C PRO A 527 19.84 27.39 1.12
N ARG A 528 20.56 28.51 1.13
CA ARG A 528 20.06 29.84 1.48
C ARG A 528 20.78 30.90 0.66
N MET A 529 20.06 31.94 0.29
CA MET A 529 20.60 33.05 -0.52
C MET A 529 19.86 34.35 -0.22
N LEU A 530 20.50 35.46 -0.57
CA LEU A 530 19.90 36.78 -0.49
C LEU A 530 19.59 37.24 -1.90
N GLU A 531 18.36 37.70 -2.11
CA GLU A 531 17.92 38.25 -3.38
C GLU A 531 17.11 39.54 -3.17
N ALA A 532 16.95 40.30 -4.25
CA ALA A 532 16.13 41.50 -4.28
C ALA A 532 14.86 41.23 -5.09
N PHE A 533 13.70 41.35 -4.45
CA PHE A 533 12.39 41.12 -5.07
C PHE A 533 11.66 42.43 -5.41
N GLY A 534 10.76 42.36 -6.39
CA GLY A 534 9.95 43.48 -6.91
C GLY A 534 10.55 44.15 -8.16
N ASP A 535 9.73 44.90 -8.90
CA ASP A 535 10.08 45.49 -10.21
C ASP A 535 11.31 46.43 -10.18
N ALA A 536 11.66 46.96 -9.00
CA ALA A 536 12.84 47.79 -8.78
C ALA A 536 13.84 47.17 -7.76
N GLY A 537 13.69 45.89 -7.40
CA GLY A 537 14.55 45.22 -6.41
C GLY A 537 14.43 45.81 -4.99
N GLN A 538 13.25 46.34 -4.66
CA GLN A 538 12.97 47.10 -3.44
C GLN A 538 12.97 46.24 -2.17
N ALA A 539 12.59 44.96 -2.23
CA ALA A 539 12.57 44.08 -1.06
C ALA A 539 13.85 43.23 -1.00
N LYS A 540 14.63 43.32 0.08
CA LYS A 540 15.78 42.44 0.32
C LYS A 540 15.32 41.22 1.11
N VAL A 541 15.40 40.05 0.51
CA VAL A 541 14.80 38.82 1.06
C VAL A 541 15.86 37.75 1.30
N LEU A 542 15.68 36.99 2.39
CA LEU A 542 16.41 35.76 2.67
C LEU A 542 15.59 34.57 2.15
N LEU A 543 16.06 33.96 1.08
CA LEU A 543 15.54 32.72 0.52
C LEU A 543 16.14 31.52 1.24
N PHE A 544 15.33 30.48 1.45
CA PHE A 544 15.79 29.22 2.01
C PHE A 544 14.97 28.06 1.45
N ALA A 545 15.55 26.85 1.44
CA ALA A 545 14.81 25.66 1.04
C ALA A 545 13.99 25.09 2.20
N SER A 546 12.71 24.80 1.97
CA SER A 546 11.85 24.07 2.91
C SER A 546 10.83 23.23 2.15
N SER A 547 10.97 21.90 2.22
CA SER A 547 9.98 20.99 1.64
C SER A 547 8.61 21.17 2.31
N GLU A 548 8.56 21.29 3.64
CA GLU A 548 7.29 21.44 4.37
C GLU A 548 6.48 22.66 3.89
N LEU A 549 7.13 23.81 3.70
CA LEU A 549 6.47 25.02 3.19
C LEU A 549 6.06 24.89 1.72
N SER A 550 6.90 24.31 0.87
CA SER A 550 6.58 24.09 -0.55
C SER A 550 5.38 23.16 -0.72
N TRP A 551 5.32 22.07 0.04
CA TRP A 551 4.18 21.16 0.05
C TRP A 551 2.92 21.85 0.58
N ARG A 552 3.04 22.64 1.66
CA ARG A 552 1.91 23.39 2.21
C ARG A 552 1.35 24.44 1.25
N HIS A 553 2.23 25.17 0.54
CA HIS A 553 1.82 26.06 -0.54
C HIS A 553 1.03 25.30 -1.63
N GLN A 554 1.51 24.13 -2.03
CA GLN A 554 0.85 23.30 -3.03
C GLN A 554 -0.51 22.77 -2.55
N GLU A 555 -0.66 22.39 -1.28
CA GLU A 555 -1.96 22.04 -0.70
C GLU A 555 -2.96 23.21 -0.77
N ILE A 556 -2.52 24.43 -0.43
CA ILE A 556 -3.37 25.62 -0.48
C ILE A 556 -3.76 25.95 -1.93
N ARG A 557 -2.82 25.83 -2.88
CA ARG A 557 -3.09 25.93 -4.33
C ARG A 557 -4.12 24.90 -4.79
N ASN A 558 -3.96 23.65 -4.36
CA ASN A 558 -4.87 22.55 -4.68
C ASN A 558 -6.27 22.75 -4.07
N ALA A 559 -6.41 23.58 -3.02
CA ALA A 559 -7.69 23.99 -2.45
C ALA A 559 -8.37 25.14 -3.22
N GLY A 560 -7.76 25.62 -4.32
CA GLY A 560 -8.33 26.64 -5.21
C GLY A 560 -7.71 28.03 -5.05
N ALA A 561 -6.63 28.16 -4.27
CA ALA A 561 -5.92 29.43 -4.11
C ALA A 561 -5.16 29.82 -5.39
N SER A 562 -5.28 31.08 -5.81
CA SER A 562 -4.41 31.68 -6.81
C SER A 562 -3.04 32.04 -6.21
N TRP A 563 -2.06 32.28 -7.09
CA TRP A 563 -0.70 32.71 -6.75
C TRP A 563 -0.16 33.43 -7.98
N ASP A 564 0.45 34.59 -7.77
CA ASP A 564 0.75 35.54 -8.84
C ASP A 564 2.15 35.31 -9.47
N HIS A 565 2.94 34.35 -8.95
CA HIS A 565 4.29 34.03 -9.44
C HIS A 565 4.40 32.58 -9.96
N ASP A 566 5.29 32.34 -10.94
CA ASP A 566 5.42 31.03 -11.59
C ASP A 566 5.94 29.93 -10.65
N GLU A 567 6.81 30.29 -9.69
CA GLU A 567 7.38 29.36 -8.71
C GLU A 567 7.22 29.90 -7.28
N TYR A 568 6.97 28.99 -6.34
CA TYR A 568 6.96 29.30 -4.91
C TYR A 568 8.34 29.05 -4.30
N GLN A 569 8.95 30.10 -3.79
CA GLN A 569 10.19 30.02 -3.03
C GLN A 569 9.98 30.66 -1.65
N PRO A 570 10.15 29.91 -0.55
CA PRO A 570 9.96 30.46 0.78
C PRO A 570 11.06 31.45 1.10
N HIS A 571 10.63 32.64 1.53
CA HIS A 571 11.52 33.75 1.82
C HIS A 571 11.03 34.55 3.02
N ILE A 572 11.98 35.24 3.67
CA ILE A 572 11.71 36.23 4.73
C ILE A 572 12.23 37.57 4.22
N THR A 573 11.38 38.59 4.22
CA THR A 573 11.84 39.95 3.92
C THR A 573 12.62 40.51 5.09
N ILE A 574 13.81 41.04 4.82
CA ILE A 574 14.70 41.63 5.82
C ILE A 574 14.51 43.15 5.89
N SER A 575 14.49 43.81 4.73
CA SER A 575 14.39 45.28 4.62
C SER A 575 13.88 45.69 3.23
N TYR A 576 13.27 46.87 3.17
CA TYR A 576 12.87 47.60 1.98
C TYR A 576 13.76 48.83 1.71
N ALA A 577 14.81 49.05 2.50
CA ALA A 577 15.65 50.25 2.42
C ALA A 577 16.49 50.27 1.14
N GLU A 578 16.56 51.44 0.49
CA GLU A 578 17.37 51.65 -0.72
C GLU A 578 18.88 51.62 -0.44
N ASP A 579 19.31 51.88 0.79
CA ASP A 579 20.71 51.92 1.22
C ASP A 579 21.22 50.59 1.79
N ALA A 580 20.50 49.48 1.53
CA ALA A 580 20.92 48.14 1.94
C ALA A 580 22.28 47.75 1.30
N PRO A 581 23.12 47.00 2.02
CA PRO A 581 24.43 46.55 1.52
C PRO A 581 24.29 45.65 0.29
N ASN A 582 25.37 45.55 -0.50
CA ASN A 582 25.38 44.69 -1.68
C ASN A 582 25.22 43.22 -1.28
N LEU A 583 24.07 42.62 -1.65
CA LEU A 583 23.68 41.27 -1.26
C LEU A 583 24.67 40.18 -1.72
N ASP A 584 25.34 40.37 -2.86
CA ASP A 584 26.31 39.40 -3.40
C ASP A 584 27.56 39.25 -2.53
N THR A 585 27.79 40.21 -1.62
CA THR A 585 28.97 40.24 -0.74
C THR A 585 28.68 39.75 0.67
N ILE A 586 27.44 39.37 0.95
CA ILE A 586 26.94 39.01 2.29
C ILE A 586 26.80 37.50 2.40
N GLU A 587 27.29 36.92 3.49
CA GLU A 587 27.04 35.51 3.78
C GLU A 587 25.61 35.33 4.32
N PRO A 588 24.75 34.53 3.65
CA PRO A 588 23.37 34.33 4.09
C PRO A 588 23.29 33.73 5.49
N TYR A 589 22.26 34.11 6.26
CA TYR A 589 22.05 33.63 7.63
C TYR A 589 22.12 32.10 7.74
N ARG A 590 23.01 31.58 8.59
CA ARG A 590 23.25 30.13 8.76
C ARG A 590 22.59 29.53 10.01
N GLY A 591 21.98 30.33 10.87
CA GLY A 591 21.29 29.86 12.07
C GLY A 591 19.98 29.11 11.77
N THR A 592 19.30 28.64 12.82
CA THR A 592 17.98 28.00 12.71
C THR A 592 16.91 29.04 12.40
N ILE A 593 15.89 28.70 11.61
CA ILE A 593 14.71 29.57 11.42
C ILE A 593 13.51 28.87 12.04
N VAL A 594 12.82 29.56 12.95
CA VAL A 594 11.69 29.02 13.69
C VAL A 594 10.42 29.76 13.29
N LEU A 595 9.48 29.06 12.69
CA LEU A 595 8.20 29.61 12.22
C LEU A 595 7.05 29.16 13.14
N GLY A 596 6.19 30.11 13.48
CA GLY A 596 5.01 29.89 14.30
C GLY A 596 3.85 29.22 13.56
N PRO A 597 2.64 29.22 14.17
CA PRO A 597 1.44 28.64 13.56
C PRO A 597 0.99 29.44 12.33
N GLU A 598 0.15 28.83 11.50
CA GLU A 598 -0.42 29.50 10.34
C GLU A 598 -1.46 30.53 10.74
N ILE A 599 -1.36 31.71 10.14
CA ILE A 599 -2.31 32.80 10.30
C ILE A 599 -3.05 32.97 8.97
N PHE A 600 -4.38 32.92 9.02
CA PHE A 600 -5.28 33.11 7.88
C PHE A 600 -5.91 34.49 7.96
N GLU A 601 -5.66 35.30 6.93
CA GLU A 601 -6.14 36.67 6.82
C GLU A 601 -6.77 36.88 5.42
N GLN A 602 -7.64 37.88 5.30
CA GLN A 602 -8.06 38.35 3.97
C GLN A 602 -6.97 39.23 3.38
N ILE A 603 -6.89 39.26 2.05
CA ILE A 603 -5.91 40.10 1.38
C ILE A 603 -6.14 41.58 1.72
N ASN A 604 -5.08 42.23 2.18
CA ASN A 604 -5.01 43.68 2.27
C ASN A 604 -4.22 44.24 1.07
N GLU A 605 -4.90 44.80 0.09
CA GLU A 605 -4.25 45.36 -1.12
C GLU A 605 -3.42 46.62 -0.84
N LYS A 606 -3.55 47.24 0.35
CA LYS A 606 -2.80 48.43 0.78
C LYS A 606 -1.72 48.13 1.82
N TRP A 607 -1.25 46.89 1.89
CA TRP A 607 -0.28 46.44 2.90
C TRP A 607 1.01 47.26 2.96
N MET A 608 1.47 47.82 1.83
CA MET A 608 2.66 48.69 1.78
C MET A 608 2.51 50.01 2.55
N GLU A 609 1.29 50.53 2.75
CA GLU A 609 1.06 51.78 3.50
C GLU A 609 1.30 51.61 5.02
N GLY A 610 1.39 50.37 5.52
CA GLY A 610 1.56 50.04 6.93
C GLY A 610 2.96 49.58 7.34
N ILE A 611 3.92 49.52 6.42
CA ILE A 611 5.28 49.04 6.72
C ILE A 611 6.07 50.16 7.42
N THR A 612 6.58 49.88 8.62
CA THR A 612 7.51 50.75 9.34
C THR A 612 8.81 50.00 9.58
N GLU A 613 9.94 50.54 9.13
CA GLU A 613 11.25 49.96 9.45
C GLU A 613 11.80 50.51 10.77
N ASP A 614 12.37 49.63 11.59
CA ASP A 614 12.94 50.02 12.87
C ASP A 614 14.44 50.32 12.73
N SER A 615 14.81 51.55 13.12
CA SER A 615 16.21 51.97 13.28
C SER A 615 16.72 51.78 14.71
N ASN A 616 15.95 51.13 15.60
CA ASN A 616 16.26 51.04 17.03
C ASN A 616 17.61 50.34 17.29
N GLY A 617 18.66 51.16 17.40
CA GLY A 617 19.31 51.51 18.66
C GLY A 617 20.08 50.39 19.35
N ALA A 618 21.39 50.31 19.04
CA ALA A 618 22.36 49.72 19.96
C ALA A 618 22.27 50.39 21.33
N GLY A 619 22.02 49.60 22.39
CA GLY A 619 21.74 50.17 23.71
C GLY A 619 21.80 49.18 24.88
N LYS A 620 23.02 48.67 25.14
CA LYS A 620 23.51 47.97 26.35
C LYS A 620 23.08 46.53 26.62
#